data_AF-A0A925FJ46-F1
#
_entry.id   AF-A0A925FJ46-F1
#
_cell.length_a   1.000
_cell.length_b   1.000
_cell.length_c   1.000
_cell.angle_alpha   90.00
_cell.angle_beta   90.00
_cell.angle_gamma   90.00
#
_symmetry.space_group_name_H-M   'P 1'
#
loop_
_entity.id
_entity.type
_entity.pdbx_description
1 polymer ?
#
loop_
_entity_poly.entity_id
_entity_poly.type
_entity_poly.pdbx_seq_one_letter_code
_entity_poly.pdbx_strand_id
1 'polypeptide(L)'
;MHKGVDCRLAMTQLWDFLDQELTEENMVAVRIHLEQCSACHPHAAFAQQFLTALSRCRCADPMPETLRTRVLDTLRNAGLMS
;
A
#
# COMPACT_ATOMS: atom_id res chain seq x y z
N MET A 1 19.81 12.37 -11.02
CA MET A 1 19.90 11.06 -11.69
C MET A 1 20.14 10.02 -10.59
N HIS A 2 19.07 9.43 -10.05
CA HIS A 2 19.18 8.51 -8.91
C HIS A 2 19.43 7.09 -9.43
N LYS A 3 20.58 6.51 -9.07
CA LYS A 3 20.95 5.13 -9.41
C LYS A 3 20.10 4.16 -8.58
N GLY A 4 19.22 3.41 -9.25
CA GLY A 4 18.41 2.35 -8.66
C GLY A 4 17.18 2.06 -9.53
N VAL A 5 16.28 3.04 -9.63
CA VAL A 5 15.04 2.99 -10.42
C VAL A 5 14.86 4.34 -11.14
N ASP A 6 14.56 4.31 -12.44
CA ASP A 6 14.25 5.51 -13.23
C ASP A 6 12.76 5.88 -13.15
N CYS A 7 12.40 7.10 -13.56
CA CYS A 7 11.01 7.58 -13.46
C CYS A 7 10.02 6.70 -14.22
N ARG A 8 10.42 6.14 -15.36
CA ARG A 8 9.55 5.30 -16.19
C ARG A 8 9.26 4.00 -15.46
N LEU A 9 10.29 3.35 -14.92
CA LEU A 9 10.14 2.12 -14.15
C LEU A 9 9.33 2.35 -12.87
N ALA A 10 9.61 3.43 -12.12
CA ALA A 10 8.84 3.78 -10.92
C ALA A 10 7.34 3.97 -11.23
N MET A 11 7.02 4.61 -12.36
CA MET A 11 5.63 4.81 -12.78
C MET A 11 4.97 3.51 -13.28
N THR A 12 5.69 2.65 -13.98
CA THR A 12 5.19 1.32 -14.37
C THR A 12 4.87 0.46 -13.14
N GLN A 13 5.70 0.54 -12.10
CA GLN A 13 5.55 -0.26 -10.88
C GLN A 13 4.70 0.41 -9.80
N LEU A 14 4.12 1.59 -10.05
CA LEU A 14 3.45 2.38 -9.02
C LEU A 14 2.28 1.62 -8.38
N TRP A 15 1.46 0.92 -9.17
CA TRP A 15 0.31 0.18 -8.64
C TRP A 15 0.76 -1.07 -7.87
N ASP A 16 1.64 -1.89 -8.45
CA ASP A 16 2.24 -3.04 -7.76
C ASP A 16 2.92 -2.64 -6.43
N PHE A 17 3.55 -1.46 -6.39
CA PHE A 17 4.11 -0.90 -5.16
C PHE A 17 3.03 -0.55 -4.14
N LEU A 18 1.92 0.06 -4.56
CA LEU A 18 0.80 0.42 -3.68
C LEU A 18 0.08 -0.83 -3.14
N ASP A 19 0.00 -1.88 -3.95
CA ASP A 19 -0.59 -3.17 -3.59
C ASP A 19 0.39 -4.09 -2.82
N GLN A 20 1.66 -3.66 -2.66
CA GLN A 20 2.74 -4.39 -1.98
C GLN A 20 3.11 -5.73 -2.66
N GLU A 21 3.02 -5.78 -3.99
CA GLU A 21 3.27 -6.99 -4.81
C GLU A 21 4.67 -7.03 -5.45
N LEU A 22 5.57 -6.12 -5.06
CA LEU A 22 6.96 -6.13 -5.51
C LEU A 22 7.86 -6.94 -4.56
N THR A 23 9.04 -7.35 -5.04
CA THR A 23 10.08 -7.88 -4.17
C THR A 23 10.52 -6.84 -3.13
N GLU A 24 11.06 -7.28 -2.00
CA GLU A 24 11.49 -6.37 -0.93
C GLU A 24 12.50 -5.32 -1.42
N GLU A 25 13.44 -5.71 -2.29
CA GLU A 25 14.42 -4.81 -2.87
C GLU A 25 13.75 -3.74 -3.74
N ASN A 26 12.77 -4.15 -4.55
CA ASN A 26 12.03 -3.25 -5.42
C ASN A 26 11.10 -2.32 -4.64
N MET A 27 10.49 -2.80 -3.55
CA MET A 27 9.69 -1.96 -2.65
C MET A 27 10.53 -0.81 -2.09
N VAL A 28 11.76 -1.08 -1.66
CA VAL A 28 12.68 -0.05 -1.15
C VAL A 28 13.10 0.90 -2.27
N ALA A 29 13.50 0.36 -3.43
CA ALA A 29 14.02 1.17 -4.53
C ALA A 29 12.95 2.10 -5.14
N VAL A 30 11.73 1.61 -5.35
CA VAL A 30 10.60 2.41 -5.85
C VAL A 30 10.18 3.45 -4.81
N ARG A 31 10.09 3.09 -3.52
CA ARG A 31 9.78 4.05 -2.45
C ARG A 31 10.73 5.23 -2.44
N ILE A 32 12.04 4.96 -2.43
CA ILE A 32 13.08 6.00 -2.45
C ILE A 32 12.89 6.93 -3.66
N HIS A 33 12.62 6.36 -4.85
CA HIS A 33 12.39 7.17 -6.05
C HIS A 33 11.15 8.06 -5.92
N LEU A 34 10.01 7.49 -5.52
CA LEU A 34 8.75 8.22 -5.42
C LEU A 34 8.81 9.35 -4.37
N GLU A 35 9.59 9.17 -3.30
CA GLU A 35 9.78 10.19 -2.25
C GLU A 35 10.76 11.30 -2.65
N GLN A 36 11.80 10.98 -3.43
CA GLN A 36 12.87 11.93 -3.75
C GLN A 36 12.66 12.65 -5.10
N CYS A 37 11.89 12.07 -6.01
CA CYS A 37 11.67 12.63 -7.35
C CYS A 37 10.49 13.59 -7.36
N SER A 38 10.76 14.89 -7.53
CA SER A 38 9.73 15.94 -7.59
C SER A 38 8.68 15.74 -8.69
N ALA A 39 9.03 15.05 -9.77
CA ALA A 39 8.10 14.74 -10.85
C ALA A 39 7.18 13.55 -10.52
N CYS A 40 7.68 12.53 -9.82
CA CYS A 40 6.92 11.31 -9.52
C CYS A 40 6.12 11.42 -8.23
N HIS A 41 6.62 12.15 -7.22
CA HIS A 41 5.97 12.31 -5.92
C HIS A 41 4.48 12.73 -6.01
N PRO A 42 4.09 13.74 -6.82
CA PRO A 42 2.68 14.13 -6.92
C PRO A 42 1.79 13.02 -7.48
N HIS A 43 2.31 12.19 -8.39
CA HIS A 43 1.57 11.07 -8.99
C HIS A 43 1.32 9.97 -7.96
N ALA A 44 2.34 9.62 -7.17
CA ALA A 44 2.19 8.65 -6.08
C ALA A 44 1.20 9.15 -5.01
N ALA A 45 1.32 10.40 -4.59
CA ALA A 45 0.39 11.01 -3.64
C ALA A 45 -1.05 11.03 -4.15
N PHE A 46 -1.25 11.30 -5.45
CA PHE A 46 -2.57 11.22 -6.08
C PHE A 46 -3.12 9.79 -6.06
N ALA A 47 -2.32 8.80 -6.47
CA ALA A 47 -2.75 7.40 -6.51
C ALA A 47 -3.15 6.89 -5.11
N GLN A 48 -2.41 7.25 -4.06
CA GLN A 48 -2.77 6.94 -2.67
C GLN A 48 -4.09 7.58 -2.24
N GLN A 49 -4.30 8.86 -2.58
CA GLN A 49 -5.56 9.55 -2.30
C GLN A 49 -6.73 8.94 -3.07
N PHE A 50 -6.49 8.53 -4.31
CA PHE A 50 -7.50 7.85 -5.13
C PHE A 50 -7.93 6.52 -4.51
N LEU A 51 -6.98 5.67 -4.08
CA LEU A 51 -7.30 4.43 -3.37
C LEU A 51 -8.04 4.69 -2.05
N THR A 52 -7.67 5.74 -1.33
CA THR A 52 -8.37 6.18 -0.11
C THR A 52 -9.80 6.64 -0.39
N ALA A 53 -10.05 7.31 -1.51
CA ALA A 53 -11.38 7.69 -1.91
C ALA A 53 -12.21 6.45 -2.31
N LEU A 54 -11.63 5.51 -3.06
CA LEU A 54 -12.29 4.26 -3.43
C LEU A 54 -12.66 3.40 -2.22
N SER A 55 -11.81 3.34 -1.20
CA SER A 55 -12.11 2.58 0.02
C SER A 55 -13.33 3.12 0.78
N ARG A 56 -13.61 4.43 0.67
CA ARG A 56 -14.82 5.06 1.22
C ARG A 56 -16.07 4.80 0.38
N CYS A 57 -15.92 4.59 -0.92
CA CYS A 57 -17.01 4.29 -1.84
C CYS A 57 -17.39 2.81 -1.87
N ARG A 58 -16.51 1.91 -1.38
CA ARG A 58 -16.91 0.52 -1.16
C ARG A 58 -18.10 0.52 -0.21
N CYS A 59 -19.22 -0.07 -0.63
CA CYS A 59 -20.29 -0.46 0.27
C CYS A 59 -19.68 -1.38 1.32
N ALA A 60 -19.27 -0.80 2.44
CA ALA A 60 -19.03 -1.53 3.65
C ALA A 60 -20.42 -1.96 4.12
N ASP A 61 -20.86 -3.15 3.69
CA ASP A 61 -21.66 -3.91 4.63
C ASP A 61 -20.79 -4.00 5.89
N PRO A 62 -21.23 -3.44 7.03
CA PRO A 62 -20.42 -3.46 8.23
C PRO A 62 -20.08 -4.92 8.49
N MET A 63 -18.77 -5.23 8.49
CA MET A 63 -18.32 -6.60 8.78
C MET A 63 -18.99 -7.01 10.08
N PRO A 64 -19.71 -8.16 10.11
CA PRO A 64 -20.45 -8.55 11.29
C PRO A 64 -19.52 -8.53 12.51
N GLU A 65 -19.94 -7.84 13.57
CA GLU A 65 -19.14 -7.70 14.78
C GLU A 65 -18.71 -9.06 15.32
N THR A 66 -19.56 -10.08 15.15
CA THR A 66 -19.29 -11.48 15.48
C THR A 66 -18.07 -12.04 14.74
N LEU A 67 -17.89 -11.72 13.45
CA LEU A 67 -16.73 -12.15 12.67
C LEU A 67 -15.47 -11.44 13.15
N ARG A 68 -15.57 -10.12 13.42
CA ARG A 68 -14.46 -9.34 13.98
C ARG A 68 -13.99 -9.91 15.31
N THR A 69 -14.90 -10.17 16.24
CA THR A 69 -14.60 -10.74 17.56
C THR A 69 -13.93 -12.10 17.43
N ARG A 70 -14.46 -12.99 16.56
CA ARG A 70 -13.85 -14.31 16.31
C ARG A 70 -12.42 -14.21 15.79
N VAL A 71 -12.15 -13.31 14.84
CA VAL A 71 -10.80 -13.10 14.31
C VAL A 71 -9.85 -12.62 15.42
N LEU A 72 -10.27 -11.61 16.20
CA LEU A 72 -9.45 -11.06 17.29
C LEU A 72 -9.16 -12.11 18.38
N ASP A 73 -10.16 -12.90 18.78
CA ASP A 73 -9.97 -13.98 19.76
C ASP A 73 -9.02 -15.07 19.22
N THR A 74 -9.13 -15.41 17.93
CA THR A 74 -8.22 -16.38 17.30
C THR A 74 -6.78 -15.88 17.32
N LEU A 75 -6.56 -14.60 16.98
CA LEU A 75 -5.23 -13.99 17.01
C LEU A 75 -4.66 -13.91 18.43
N ARG A 76 -5.48 -13.58 19.43
CA ARG A 76 -5.07 -13.57 20.85
C ARG A 76 -4.70 -14.97 21.34
N ASN A 77 -5.51 -15.96 21.02
CA ASN A 77 -5.27 -17.35 21.42
C ASN A 77 -4.03 -17.95 20.74
N ALA A 78 -3.70 -17.47 19.53
CA ALA A 78 -2.47 -17.83 18.83
C ALA A 78 -1.22 -17.09 19.34
N GLY A 79 -1.36 -16.14 20.27
CA GLY A 79 -0.25 -15.34 20.79
C GLY A 79 0.29 -14.28 19.81
N LEU A 80 -0.45 -13.99 18.73
CA LEU A 80 -0.07 -13.02 17.69
C LEU A 80 -0.50 -11.59 18.01
N MET A 81 -1.31 -11.41 19.06
CA MET A 81 -1.68 -10.12 19.63
C MET A 81 -1.28 -10.14 21.09
N SER A 82 -0.19 -9.44 21.42
CA SER A 82 0.26 -9.15 22.79
C SER A 82 -0.41 -7.89 23.31
#